data_AF-A0A9P8VVR7-F1
#
_entry.id   AF-A0A9P8VVR7-F1
#
_cell.length_a   1.000
_cell.length_b   1.000
_cell.length_c   1.000
_cell.angle_alpha   90.00
_cell.angle_beta   90.00
_cell.angle_gamma   90.00
#
_symmetry.space_group_name_H-M   'P 1'
#
loop_
_entity.id
_entity.type
_entity.pdbx_description
1 polymer ?
#
loop_
_entity_poly.entity_id
_entity_poly.type
_entity_poly.pdbx_seq_one_letter_code
_entity_poly.pdbx_strand_id
1 'polypeptide(L)'
;MRYDFWARDCSRIFCGPGDTVLIESHAYSGTLACARSQGIQLRSVGLDGQGLVPADLDQTLSTWDPAKGPKPFVLYMIPTGQNPTGTTQSLERRNEIYQLAEKHDLYILEDDPYYFIDLTTNTSDDQPTDPHHSDLSDLDEYLSHLPSSYMSLDVSGRVLRLDSTSKILAPGLRAGWVTASSGVIEKFVSLSEVGALHPSGPTQVMLYKLLDKTWGHEGFIRWLMNLSDQYRRRRNVLVAACVKHLPSDACVWRVPELGMFFWIELDLSKLGSLAQAPCAEKSWKTYLDAEEAIFAQAQENGVLVSRGSWFMNNVQELRAVNFRMTFAAAQEDSLERAVERFGRAICQQLEKTEQSEATLSEVVENSAKSKTGILTEIRLELNV
;
A
#
# COMPACT_ATOMS: atom_id res chain seq x y z
N MET A 1 2.53 20.13 3.63
CA MET A 1 3.65 19.45 2.93
C MET A 1 4.31 18.51 3.93
N ARG A 2 4.03 17.19 3.86
CA ARG A 2 4.72 16.19 4.70
C ARG A 2 6.13 16.04 4.14
N TYR A 3 7.15 16.30 4.95
CA TYR A 3 8.52 15.93 4.62
C TYR A 3 8.69 14.45 4.96
N ASP A 4 8.88 13.63 3.93
CA ASP A 4 9.29 12.24 4.06
C ASP A 4 10.78 12.21 4.38
N PHE A 5 11.10 11.80 5.61
CA PHE A 5 12.46 11.63 6.12
C PHE A 5 13.25 10.61 5.27
N TRP A 6 12.56 9.57 4.78
CA TRP A 6 13.08 8.61 3.80
C TRP A 6 13.63 9.32 2.55
N ALA A 7 12.81 10.21 2.01
CA ALA A 7 12.92 10.59 0.63
C ALA A 7 13.98 11.67 0.41
N ARG A 8 14.15 12.58 1.36
CA ARG A 8 15.22 13.60 1.29
C ARG A 8 16.56 13.07 1.79
N ASP A 9 16.58 12.38 2.93
CA ASP A 9 17.84 12.17 3.66
C ASP A 9 18.45 10.81 3.43
N CYS A 10 17.65 9.73 3.51
CA CYS A 10 18.16 8.38 3.28
C CYS A 10 18.69 8.24 1.85
N SER A 11 17.92 8.72 0.87
CA SER A 11 18.30 8.67 -0.53
C SER A 11 19.61 9.42 -0.82
N ARG A 12 19.88 10.57 -0.18
CA ARG A 12 21.12 11.34 -0.37
C ARG A 12 22.34 10.77 0.34
N ILE A 13 22.12 10.00 1.41
CA ILE A 13 23.21 9.33 2.14
C ILE A 13 23.74 8.16 1.32
N PHE A 14 22.86 7.40 0.68
CA PHE A 14 23.25 6.19 -0.05
C PHE A 14 23.31 6.35 -1.57
N CYS A 15 22.52 7.24 -2.17
CA CYS A 15 22.34 7.27 -3.63
C CYS A 15 22.57 8.67 -4.21
N GLY A 16 23.06 8.69 -5.45
CA GLY A 16 23.10 9.87 -6.32
C GLY A 16 22.21 9.71 -7.56
N PRO A 17 22.15 10.75 -8.41
CA PRO A 17 21.48 10.65 -9.70
C PRO A 17 22.05 9.50 -10.54
N GLY A 18 21.17 8.65 -11.07
CA GLY A 18 21.54 7.47 -11.86
C GLY A 18 21.63 6.16 -11.06
N ASP A 19 21.76 6.22 -9.73
CA ASP A 19 21.73 5.02 -8.90
C ASP A 19 20.33 4.41 -8.86
N THR A 20 20.26 3.10 -8.62
CA THR A 20 19.00 2.37 -8.51
C THR A 20 18.68 2.00 -7.06
N VAL A 21 17.45 2.25 -6.64
CA VAL A 21 16.86 1.75 -5.39
C VAL A 21 15.84 0.66 -5.70
N LEU A 22 15.93 -0.46 -4.98
CA LEU A 22 14.92 -1.52 -5.01
C LEU A 22 13.71 -1.09 -4.17
N ILE A 23 12.52 -1.31 -4.70
CA ILE A 23 11.28 -0.89 -4.08
C ILE A 23 10.17 -1.92 -4.35
N GLU A 24 9.22 -2.04 -3.43
CA GLU A 24 8.01 -2.82 -3.63
C GLU A 24 7.25 -2.38 -4.90
N SER A 25 6.62 -3.34 -5.61
CA SER A 25 5.91 -3.08 -6.89
C SER A 25 4.82 -2.02 -6.76
N HIS A 26 4.18 -1.97 -5.59
CA HIS A 26 3.35 -0.87 -5.14
C HIS A 26 3.98 -0.28 -3.89
N ALA A 27 4.24 1.01 -3.88
CA ALA A 27 4.89 1.68 -2.76
C ALA A 27 4.29 3.06 -2.51
N TYR A 28 4.62 3.65 -1.37
CA TYR A 28 4.13 4.97 -1.01
C TYR A 28 4.51 6.02 -2.05
N SER A 29 3.50 6.75 -2.56
CA SER A 29 3.69 7.68 -3.67
C SER A 29 4.62 8.86 -3.35
N GLY A 30 4.75 9.26 -2.08
CA GLY A 30 5.70 10.30 -1.63
C GLY A 30 7.16 9.88 -1.87
N THR A 31 7.47 8.64 -1.48
CA THR A 31 8.74 7.95 -1.76
C THR A 31 9.03 7.93 -3.27
N LEU A 32 8.07 7.46 -4.08
CA LEU A 32 8.25 7.42 -5.55
C LEU A 32 8.53 8.80 -6.15
N ALA A 33 7.74 9.81 -5.78
CA ALA A 33 7.87 11.16 -6.31
C ALA A 33 9.23 11.78 -5.96
N CYS A 34 9.69 11.56 -4.73
CA CYS A 34 10.93 12.17 -4.27
C CYS A 34 12.18 11.48 -4.83
N ALA A 35 12.21 10.15 -4.95
CA ALA A 35 13.30 9.46 -5.65
C ALA A 35 13.45 9.96 -7.10
N ARG A 36 12.33 10.05 -7.83
CA ARG A 36 12.30 10.58 -9.21
C ARG A 36 12.82 12.02 -9.30
N SER A 37 12.46 12.88 -8.35
CA SER A 37 12.94 14.27 -8.30
C SER A 37 14.45 14.41 -8.11
N GLN A 38 15.11 13.35 -7.63
CA GLN A 38 16.57 13.31 -7.39
C GLN A 38 17.33 12.58 -8.49
N GLY A 39 16.63 12.15 -9.56
CA GLY A 39 17.24 11.36 -10.64
C GLY A 39 17.61 9.95 -10.22
N ILE A 40 17.07 9.45 -9.11
CA ILE A 40 17.25 8.07 -8.64
C ILE A 40 16.31 7.17 -9.45
N GLN A 41 16.87 6.11 -9.99
CA GLN A 41 16.13 5.08 -10.68
C GLN A 41 15.48 4.13 -9.67
N LEU A 42 14.29 3.63 -10.00
CA LEU A 42 13.56 2.72 -9.13
C LEU A 42 13.40 1.38 -9.86
N ARG A 43 13.77 0.30 -9.17
CA ARG A 43 13.52 -1.05 -9.63
C ARG A 43 12.48 -1.72 -8.74
N SER A 44 11.32 -2.00 -9.33
CA SER A 44 10.25 -2.71 -8.65
C SER A 44 10.60 -4.18 -8.41
N VAL A 45 10.25 -4.67 -7.22
CA VAL A 45 10.26 -6.06 -6.79
C VAL A 45 8.83 -6.47 -6.46
N GLY A 46 8.43 -7.67 -6.87
CA GLY A 46 7.09 -8.21 -6.71
C GLY A 46 6.57 -8.17 -5.27
N LEU A 47 5.25 -8.08 -5.15
CA LEU A 47 4.51 -8.18 -3.90
C LEU A 47 3.54 -9.35 -3.99
N ASP A 48 3.38 -10.09 -2.90
CA ASP A 48 2.33 -11.08 -2.71
C ASP A 48 1.56 -10.83 -1.39
N GLY A 49 0.72 -11.77 -1.00
CA GLY A 49 -0.07 -11.68 0.24
C GLY A 49 0.73 -11.72 1.55
N GLN A 50 2.06 -11.75 1.46
CA GLN A 50 3.03 -11.71 2.56
C GLN A 50 4.05 -10.57 2.33
N GLY A 51 3.80 -9.63 1.41
CA GLY A 51 4.66 -8.49 1.12
C GLY A 51 5.69 -8.77 0.02
N LEU A 52 6.87 -8.18 0.13
CA LEU A 52 7.94 -8.29 -0.88
C LEU A 52 8.32 -9.75 -1.15
N VAL A 53 8.45 -10.12 -2.42
CA VAL A 53 8.71 -11.51 -2.86
C VAL A 53 10.22 -11.80 -2.90
N PRO A 54 10.76 -12.68 -2.02
CA PRO A 54 12.20 -12.92 -1.92
C PRO A 54 12.80 -13.52 -3.20
N ALA A 55 12.07 -14.41 -3.87
CA ALA A 55 12.53 -15.01 -5.12
C ALA A 55 12.74 -13.97 -6.23
N ASP A 56 11.86 -12.96 -6.33
CA ASP A 56 12.00 -11.89 -7.31
C ASP A 56 13.12 -10.90 -6.93
N LEU A 57 13.33 -10.67 -5.62
CA LEU A 57 14.47 -9.90 -5.12
C LEU A 57 15.80 -10.57 -5.51
N ASP A 58 15.96 -11.86 -5.21
CA ASP A 58 17.17 -12.63 -5.54
C ASP A 58 17.38 -12.68 -7.05
N GLN A 59 16.33 -13.00 -7.82
CA GLN A 59 16.40 -13.03 -9.28
C GLN A 59 16.85 -11.67 -9.83
N THR A 60 16.23 -10.57 -9.39
CA THR A 60 16.56 -9.21 -9.83
C THR A 60 18.03 -8.87 -9.58
N LEU A 61 18.58 -9.25 -8.43
CA LEU A 61 19.96 -8.95 -8.04
C LEU A 61 20.98 -9.91 -8.65
N SER A 62 20.63 -11.19 -8.81
CA SER A 62 21.49 -12.23 -9.36
C SER A 62 21.63 -12.12 -10.87
N THR A 63 20.62 -11.61 -11.57
CA THR A 63 20.67 -11.34 -13.02
C THR A 63 20.76 -9.85 -13.35
N TRP A 64 21.34 -9.05 -12.45
CA TRP A 64 21.47 -7.62 -12.67
C TRP A 64 22.31 -7.35 -13.93
N ASP A 65 21.74 -6.62 -14.88
CA ASP A 65 22.40 -6.23 -16.12
C ASP A 65 23.24 -4.97 -15.88
N PRO A 66 24.59 -5.04 -15.98
CA PRO A 66 25.44 -3.87 -15.77
C PRO A 66 25.18 -2.74 -16.76
N ALA A 67 24.54 -3.00 -17.92
CA ALA A 67 24.14 -1.95 -18.86
C ALA A 67 23.04 -1.03 -18.29
N LYS A 68 22.34 -1.45 -17.23
CA LYS A 68 21.35 -0.62 -16.50
C LYS A 68 21.98 0.26 -15.42
N GLY A 69 23.28 0.14 -15.20
CA GLY A 69 24.03 0.88 -14.17
C GLY A 69 24.56 0.00 -13.05
N PRO A 70 25.14 0.61 -11.99
CA PRO A 70 25.63 -0.11 -10.82
C PRO A 70 24.55 -1.00 -10.21
N LYS A 71 24.97 -2.15 -9.67
CA LYS A 71 24.05 -3.06 -8.97
C LYS A 71 23.45 -2.32 -7.77
N PRO A 72 22.12 -2.33 -7.60
CA PRO A 72 21.48 -1.66 -6.48
C PRO A 72 21.88 -2.31 -5.16
N PHE A 73 22.15 -1.47 -4.16
CA PHE A 73 22.55 -1.88 -2.82
C PHE A 73 21.63 -1.30 -1.72
N VAL A 74 20.48 -0.74 -2.12
CA VAL A 74 19.49 -0.16 -1.20
C VAL A 74 18.11 -0.75 -1.52
N LEU A 75 17.46 -1.29 -0.51
CA LEU A 75 16.08 -1.79 -0.55
C LEU A 75 15.19 -0.93 0.35
N TYR A 76 14.16 -0.31 -0.21
CA TYR A 76 13.09 0.33 0.54
C TYR A 76 11.84 -0.53 0.58
N MET A 77 11.26 -0.68 1.77
CA MET A 77 10.00 -1.39 1.96
C MET A 77 9.25 -0.91 3.21
N ILE A 78 7.94 -1.17 3.22
CA ILE A 78 7.06 -0.95 4.36
C ILE A 78 6.59 -2.32 4.85
N PRO A 79 7.30 -2.99 5.77
CA PRO A 79 7.08 -4.40 6.05
C PRO A 79 5.82 -4.69 6.88
N THR A 80 5.24 -3.67 7.52
CA THR A 80 4.08 -3.79 8.40
C THR A 80 2.97 -2.87 7.93
N GLY A 81 1.76 -3.41 7.69
CA GLY A 81 0.62 -2.63 7.21
C GLY A 81 0.93 -1.86 5.92
N GLN A 82 1.58 -2.54 4.97
CA GLN A 82 2.22 -1.98 3.77
C GLN A 82 1.34 -0.94 3.06
N ASN A 83 1.93 0.17 2.62
CA ASN A 83 1.20 1.18 1.86
C ASN A 83 1.45 1.00 0.35
N PRO A 84 0.46 0.58 -0.45
CA PRO A 84 -0.99 0.67 -0.18
C PRO A 84 -1.72 -0.61 0.22
N THR A 85 -1.06 -1.78 0.16
CA THR A 85 -1.75 -3.09 0.14
C THR A 85 -2.31 -3.55 1.49
N GLY A 86 -1.88 -2.95 2.60
CA GLY A 86 -2.22 -3.37 3.96
C GLY A 86 -1.55 -4.67 4.41
N THR A 87 -0.66 -5.23 3.58
CA THR A 87 0.00 -6.52 3.84
C THR A 87 1.07 -6.39 4.93
N THR A 88 1.26 -7.42 5.73
CA THR A 88 2.36 -7.52 6.69
C THR A 88 3.20 -8.76 6.40
N GLN A 89 4.52 -8.62 6.44
CA GLN A 89 5.46 -9.72 6.26
C GLN A 89 5.55 -10.58 7.53
N SER A 90 5.45 -11.92 7.39
CA SER A 90 5.73 -12.86 8.48
C SER A 90 7.22 -12.84 8.90
N LEU A 91 7.53 -13.46 10.04
CA LEU A 91 8.90 -13.59 10.52
C LEU A 91 9.77 -14.40 9.55
N GLU A 92 9.24 -15.47 8.96
CA GLU A 92 9.92 -16.29 7.96
C GLU A 92 10.27 -15.45 6.74
N ARG A 93 9.30 -14.65 6.25
CA ARG A 93 9.50 -13.74 5.12
C ARG A 93 10.60 -12.71 5.40
N ARG A 94 10.60 -12.14 6.61
CA ARG A 94 11.63 -11.16 7.03
C ARG A 94 13.02 -11.80 7.11
N ASN A 95 13.13 -13.01 7.63
CA ASN A 95 14.40 -13.76 7.67
C ASN A 95 14.94 -14.08 6.27
N GLU A 96 14.09 -14.53 5.34
CA GLU A 96 14.50 -14.79 3.95
C GLU A 96 15.03 -13.52 3.27
N ILE A 97 14.33 -12.39 3.41
CA ILE A 97 14.76 -11.12 2.84
C ILE A 97 16.05 -10.63 3.50
N TYR A 98 16.20 -10.78 4.83
CA TYR A 98 17.44 -10.40 5.53
C TYR A 98 18.64 -11.21 5.05
N GLN A 99 18.49 -12.53 4.88
CA GLN A 99 19.54 -13.39 4.31
C GLN A 99 19.92 -12.97 2.89
N LEU A 100 18.95 -12.57 2.07
CA LEU A 100 19.23 -12.03 0.73
C LEU A 100 19.92 -10.66 0.80
N ALA A 101 19.57 -9.83 1.78
CA ALA A 101 20.27 -8.57 2.01
C ALA A 101 21.73 -8.80 2.40
N GLU A 102 22.05 -9.82 3.21
CA GLU A 102 23.45 -10.20 3.47
C GLU A 102 24.13 -10.77 2.23
N LYS A 103 23.46 -11.67 1.50
CA LYS A 103 23.98 -12.29 0.26
C LYS A 103 24.35 -11.26 -0.82
N HIS A 104 23.55 -10.20 -0.96
CA HIS A 104 23.70 -9.18 -2.00
C HIS A 104 24.26 -7.86 -1.50
N ASP A 105 24.64 -7.80 -0.23
CA ASP A 105 25.12 -6.61 0.46
C ASP A 105 24.20 -5.38 0.34
N LEU A 106 22.92 -5.58 0.65
CA LEU A 106 21.90 -4.53 0.64
C LEU A 106 21.83 -3.82 2.00
N TYR A 107 21.64 -2.51 1.97
CA TYR A 107 21.02 -1.77 3.08
C TYR A 107 19.50 -1.90 2.98
N ILE A 108 18.86 -2.15 4.13
CA ILE A 108 17.40 -2.19 4.26
C ILE A 108 16.93 -0.88 4.87
N LEU A 109 16.10 -0.14 4.13
CA LEU A 109 15.35 1.01 4.61
C LEU A 109 13.95 0.52 5.01
N GLU A 110 13.79 0.21 6.29
CA GLU A 110 12.53 -0.20 6.91
C GLU A 110 11.73 1.05 7.30
N ASP A 111 10.68 1.36 6.53
CA ASP A 111 9.76 2.47 6.83
C ASP A 111 8.51 1.93 7.50
N ASP A 112 8.38 2.16 8.81
CA ASP A 112 7.41 1.43 9.63
C ASP A 112 6.49 2.35 10.45
N PRO A 113 5.75 3.27 9.78
CA PRO A 113 4.92 4.25 10.46
C PRO A 113 3.66 3.64 11.11
N TYR A 114 3.36 2.37 10.82
CA TYR A 114 2.14 1.69 11.27
C TYR A 114 2.41 0.53 12.23
N TYR A 115 3.67 0.29 12.60
CA TYR A 115 4.13 -0.83 13.42
C TYR A 115 3.23 -1.13 14.63
N PHE A 116 2.85 -0.08 15.36
CA PHE A 116 2.08 -0.18 16.60
C PHE A 116 0.56 -0.24 16.42
N ILE A 117 0.03 -0.23 15.19
CA ILE A 117 -1.43 -0.31 14.97
C ILE A 117 -1.77 -1.78 14.73
N ASP A 118 -1.97 -2.53 15.81
CA ASP A 118 -2.39 -3.94 15.76
C ASP A 118 -3.91 -4.07 15.70
N LEU A 119 -4.41 -4.89 14.79
CA LEU A 119 -5.84 -5.11 14.55
C LEU A 119 -6.27 -6.55 14.88
N THR A 120 -5.37 -7.36 15.42
CA THR A 120 -5.59 -8.79 15.68
C THR A 120 -5.97 -9.09 17.13
N THR A 121 -5.38 -8.36 18.09
CA THR A 121 -5.64 -8.56 19.51
C THR A 121 -7.07 -8.16 19.86
N ASN A 122 -7.93 -9.14 20.15
CA ASN A 122 -9.19 -8.87 20.81
C ASN A 122 -8.90 -8.68 22.30
N THR A 123 -8.66 -7.44 22.72
CA THR A 123 -8.81 -7.08 24.13
C THR A 123 -10.29 -7.32 24.46
N SER A 124 -10.58 -8.47 25.06
CA SER A 124 -11.92 -8.92 25.39
C SER A 124 -12.69 -7.87 26.18
N ASP A 125 -13.98 -7.79 25.85
CA ASP A 125 -15.07 -6.95 26.36
C ASP A 125 -15.18 -5.51 25.83
N ASP A 126 -16.26 -5.28 25.08
CA ASP A 126 -16.93 -3.99 24.81
C ASP A 126 -17.45 -3.29 26.09
N GLN A 127 -16.93 -3.66 27.27
CA GLN A 127 -17.15 -2.93 28.50
C GLN A 127 -16.02 -1.88 28.62
N PRO A 128 -16.32 -0.64 29.02
CA PRO A 128 -15.29 0.31 29.37
C PRO A 128 -14.52 -0.26 30.57
N THR A 129 -13.40 -0.94 30.32
CA THR A 129 -12.47 -1.36 31.35
C THR A 129 -11.98 -0.12 32.05
N ASP A 130 -12.15 -0.07 33.37
CA ASP A 130 -11.58 0.97 34.21
C ASP A 130 -10.10 1.17 33.83
N PRO A 131 -9.68 2.39 33.42
CA PRO A 131 -8.31 2.67 33.00
C PRO A 131 -7.25 2.39 34.08
N HIS A 132 -7.67 2.10 35.32
CA HIS A 132 -6.80 1.74 36.43
C HIS A 132 -6.69 0.22 36.71
N HIS A 133 -7.35 -0.64 35.92
CA HIS A 133 -7.51 -2.07 36.25
C HIS A 133 -6.92 -3.04 35.21
N SER A 134 -5.83 -2.65 34.56
CA SER A 134 -5.11 -3.51 33.60
C SER A 134 -3.71 -3.82 34.13
N ASP A 135 -3.47 -5.11 34.37
CA ASP A 135 -2.22 -5.64 34.95
C ASP A 135 -1.05 -5.47 33.96
N LEU A 136 0.18 -5.46 34.46
CA LEU A 136 1.40 -5.39 33.63
C LEU A 136 1.45 -6.50 32.55
N SER A 137 0.75 -7.62 32.79
CA SER A 137 0.61 -8.72 31.83
C SER A 137 0.02 -8.29 30.48
N ASP A 138 -0.88 -7.30 30.48
CA ASP A 138 -1.57 -6.86 29.25
C ASP A 138 -0.61 -6.08 28.34
N LEU A 139 0.37 -5.38 28.92
CA LEU A 139 1.39 -4.64 28.20
C LEU A 139 2.34 -5.59 27.48
N ASP A 140 2.84 -6.60 28.21
CA ASP A 140 3.73 -7.63 27.67
C ASP A 140 3.03 -8.45 26.59
N GLU A 141 1.75 -8.78 26.81
CA GLU A 141 0.92 -9.44 25.80
C GLU A 141 0.79 -8.59 24.53
N TYR A 142 0.42 -7.31 24.64
CA TYR A 142 0.34 -6.41 23.48
C TYR A 142 1.68 -6.32 22.72
N LEU A 143 2.79 -6.14 23.44
CA LEU A 143 4.12 -6.07 22.82
C LEU A 143 4.52 -7.38 22.13
N SER A 144 4.12 -8.53 22.68
CA SER A 144 4.42 -9.84 22.11
C SER A 144 3.69 -10.12 20.78
N HIS A 145 2.56 -9.44 20.54
CA HIS A 145 1.80 -9.55 19.31
C HIS A 145 2.36 -8.68 18.17
N LEU A 146 3.22 -7.70 18.48
CA LEU A 146 3.84 -6.88 17.45
C LEU A 146 4.85 -7.72 16.64
N PRO A 147 4.88 -7.57 15.30
CA PRO A 147 5.78 -8.36 14.45
C PRO A 147 7.25 -8.00 14.74
N SER A 148 8.18 -8.95 14.58
CA SER A 148 9.60 -8.62 14.69
C SER A 148 10.04 -7.66 13.58
N SER A 149 10.65 -6.53 13.94
CA SER A 149 11.22 -5.59 12.97
C SER A 149 12.48 -6.16 12.28
N TYR A 150 12.86 -5.62 11.12
CA TYR A 150 14.17 -5.94 10.54
C TYR A 150 15.31 -5.48 11.45
N MET A 151 15.13 -4.36 12.15
CA MET A 151 16.09 -3.89 13.15
C MET A 151 16.38 -4.94 14.23
N SER A 152 15.37 -5.71 14.64
CA SER A 152 15.53 -6.80 15.61
C SER A 152 16.32 -7.99 15.07
N LEU A 153 16.40 -8.14 13.74
CA LEU A 153 17.16 -9.18 13.05
C LEU A 153 18.57 -8.71 12.67
N ASP A 154 18.89 -7.43 12.86
CA ASP A 154 20.06 -6.81 12.24
C ASP A 154 21.36 -7.10 12.99
N VAL A 155 22.00 -8.22 12.65
CA VAL A 155 23.33 -8.59 13.16
C VAL A 155 24.47 -7.88 12.43
N SER A 156 24.23 -7.43 11.20
CA SER A 156 25.25 -6.83 10.30
C SER A 156 25.26 -5.29 10.31
N GLY A 157 24.31 -4.63 11.00
CA GLY A 157 24.23 -3.16 11.05
C GLY A 157 23.79 -2.51 9.73
N ARG A 158 23.06 -3.27 8.89
CA ARG A 158 22.62 -2.89 7.52
C ARG A 158 21.18 -2.37 7.47
N VAL A 159 20.45 -2.41 8.58
CA VAL A 159 19.07 -1.94 8.66
C VAL A 159 19.03 -0.51 9.17
N LEU A 160 18.21 0.28 8.48
CA LEU A 160 17.82 1.62 8.88
C LEU A 160 16.32 1.61 9.09
N ARG A 161 15.91 1.75 10.35
CA ARG A 161 14.51 1.82 10.71
C ARG A 161 14.06 3.27 10.83
N LEU A 162 12.97 3.60 10.14
CA LEU A 162 12.35 4.92 10.14
C LEU A 162 11.03 4.88 10.91
N ASP A 163 10.97 5.66 11.98
CA ASP A 163 9.77 5.79 12.81
C ASP A 163 9.25 7.25 12.77
N SER A 164 7.95 7.42 13.00
CA SER A 164 7.33 8.74 13.04
C SER A 164 6.20 8.84 14.04
N THR A 165 6.07 10.01 14.68
CA THR A 165 4.91 10.33 15.52
C THR A 165 3.63 10.56 14.70
N SER A 166 3.72 10.54 13.37
CA SER A 166 2.64 11.00 12.48
C SER A 166 1.37 10.16 12.55
N LYS A 167 1.50 8.89 12.94
CA LYS A 167 0.40 7.90 12.95
C LYS A 167 0.05 7.39 14.33
N ILE A 168 0.95 7.61 15.28
CA ILE A 168 0.77 7.24 16.69
C ILE A 168 0.40 8.42 17.58
N LEU A 169 0.68 9.67 17.17
CA LEU A 169 0.34 10.88 17.95
C LEU A 169 -0.37 11.91 17.06
N ALA A 170 0.38 12.65 16.24
CA ALA A 170 -0.17 13.63 15.32
C ALA A 170 0.79 13.96 14.17
N PRO A 171 0.32 14.00 12.91
CA PRO A 171 1.15 14.31 11.75
C PRO A 171 1.66 15.75 11.73
N GLY A 172 0.95 16.67 12.39
CA GLY A 172 1.31 18.09 12.48
C GLY A 172 2.54 18.37 13.36
N LEU A 173 2.93 17.42 14.22
CA LEU A 173 4.12 17.57 15.08
C LEU A 173 5.41 17.62 14.25
N ARG A 174 5.42 16.99 13.07
CA ARG A 174 6.61 16.90 12.20
C ARG A 174 7.83 16.30 12.92
N ALA A 175 7.60 15.26 13.72
CA ALA A 175 8.63 14.55 14.45
C ALA A 175 8.71 13.07 14.03
N GLY A 176 9.93 12.55 14.08
CA GLY A 176 10.30 11.17 13.79
C GLY A 176 11.77 10.96 14.14
N TRP A 177 12.23 9.74 14.03
CA TRP A 177 13.61 9.36 14.32
C TRP A 177 14.04 8.23 13.39
N VAL A 178 15.35 8.03 13.31
CA VAL A 178 15.98 6.92 12.62
C VAL A 178 16.81 6.12 13.60
N THR A 179 16.71 4.81 13.53
CA THR A 179 17.57 3.87 14.25
C THR A 179 18.42 3.14 13.22
N ALA A 180 19.74 3.19 13.37
CA ALA A 180 20.70 2.59 12.45
C ALA A 180 22.08 2.46 13.13
N SER A 181 23.05 1.84 12.44
CA SER A 181 24.45 1.80 12.87
C SER A 181 25.06 3.20 13.00
N SER A 182 25.99 3.39 13.93
CA SER A 182 26.54 4.72 14.28
C SER A 182 27.14 5.45 13.09
N GLY A 183 27.87 4.75 12.21
CA GLY A 183 28.47 5.35 11.01
C GLY A 183 27.43 5.89 10.03
N VAL A 184 26.24 5.28 9.96
CA VAL A 184 25.10 5.79 9.19
C VAL A 184 24.49 7.01 9.88
N ILE A 185 24.29 6.96 11.20
CA ILE A 185 23.74 8.07 11.98
C ILE A 185 24.61 9.32 11.88
N GLU A 186 25.94 9.19 11.86
CA GLU A 186 26.86 10.31 11.65
C GLU A 186 26.57 11.03 10.32
N LYS A 187 26.25 10.30 9.25
CA LYS A 187 25.87 10.89 7.96
C LYS A 187 24.53 11.63 8.04
N PHE A 188 23.55 11.10 8.79
CA PHE A 188 22.30 11.82 9.05
C PHE A 188 22.52 13.11 9.83
N VAL A 189 23.41 13.10 10.82
CA VAL A 189 23.76 14.32 11.59
C VAL A 189 24.38 15.35 10.65
N SER A 190 25.40 14.98 9.87
CA SER A 190 26.03 15.89 8.90
C SER A 190 25.04 16.44 7.87
N LEU A 191 24.12 15.61 7.36
CA LEU A 191 23.11 16.06 6.40
C LEU A 191 22.06 16.98 7.06
N SER A 192 21.72 16.71 8.32
CA SER A 192 20.77 17.53 9.07
C SER A 192 21.33 18.93 9.33
N GLU A 193 22.63 19.06 9.62
CA GLU A 193 23.33 20.33 9.86
C GLU A 193 23.27 21.31 8.68
N VAL A 194 23.18 20.79 7.45
CA VAL A 194 23.05 21.61 6.22
C VAL A 194 21.61 21.64 5.68
N GLY A 195 20.66 21.04 6.41
CA GLY A 195 19.29 20.84 5.99
C GLY A 195 18.27 21.36 7.00
N ALA A 196 17.50 20.44 7.58
CA ALA A 196 16.42 20.80 8.52
C ALA A 196 16.91 21.12 9.95
N LEU A 197 18.20 20.91 10.23
CA LEU A 197 18.82 20.96 11.56
C LEU A 197 18.22 19.93 12.52
N HIS A 198 17.06 20.25 13.09
CA HIS A 198 16.37 19.40 14.05
C HIS A 198 14.86 19.64 14.00
N PRO A 199 14.02 18.72 14.52
CA PRO A 199 12.59 18.97 14.70
C PRO A 199 12.35 20.25 15.53
N SER A 200 11.20 20.89 15.33
CA SER A 200 10.82 22.12 16.06
C SER A 200 11.01 21.97 17.58
N GLY A 201 11.72 22.91 18.22
CA GLY A 201 11.98 22.89 19.66
C GLY A 201 10.70 22.81 20.50
N PRO A 202 9.66 23.64 20.25
CA PRO A 202 8.36 23.49 20.88
C PRO A 202 7.73 22.10 20.73
N THR A 203 7.81 21.48 19.55
CA THR A 203 7.36 20.09 19.34
C THR A 203 8.12 19.13 20.25
N GLN A 204 9.45 19.24 20.33
CA GLN A 204 10.27 18.38 21.17
C GLN A 204 9.89 18.50 22.65
N VAL A 205 9.63 19.72 23.14
CA VAL A 205 9.19 19.95 24.53
C VAL A 205 7.80 19.36 24.78
N MET A 206 6.85 19.50 23.84
CA MET A 206 5.53 18.88 23.95
C MET A 206 5.62 17.35 24.03
N LEU A 207 6.41 16.75 23.13
CA LEU A 207 6.66 15.30 23.11
C LEU A 207 7.31 14.84 24.41
N TYR A 208 8.36 15.52 24.88
CA TYR A 208 9.03 15.21 26.14
C TYR A 208 8.07 15.28 27.34
N LYS A 209 7.28 16.35 27.45
CA LYS A 209 6.32 16.50 28.56
C LYS A 209 5.26 15.41 28.57
N LEU A 210 4.79 15.00 27.40
CA LEU A 210 3.79 13.94 27.28
C LEU A 210 4.41 12.56 27.53
N LEU A 211 5.42 12.18 26.74
CA LEU A 211 5.96 10.82 26.69
C LEU A 211 6.84 10.47 27.89
N ASP A 212 7.64 11.41 28.41
CA ASP A 212 8.54 11.16 29.54
C ASP A 212 7.93 11.58 30.88
N LYS A 213 7.38 12.81 30.95
CA LYS A 213 6.91 13.36 32.24
C LYS A 213 5.50 12.98 32.64
N THR A 214 4.62 12.70 31.69
CA THR A 214 3.21 12.39 31.99
C THR A 214 2.92 10.91 31.86
N TRP A 215 3.23 10.32 30.70
CA TRP A 215 2.87 8.93 30.40
C TRP A 215 3.94 7.93 30.84
N GLY A 216 5.22 8.26 30.65
CA GLY A 216 6.27 7.25 30.69
C GLY A 216 6.06 6.16 29.62
N HIS A 217 6.92 5.12 29.66
CA HIS A 217 6.80 4.00 28.73
C HIS A 217 5.46 3.26 28.86
N GLU A 218 5.01 3.00 30.09
CA GLU A 218 3.74 2.32 30.36
C GLU A 218 2.55 3.10 29.79
N GLY A 219 2.42 4.39 30.11
CA GLY A 219 1.30 5.20 29.61
C GLY A 219 1.32 5.32 28.08
N PHE A 220 2.51 5.34 27.47
CA PHE A 220 2.63 5.34 26.02
C PHE A 220 2.17 4.02 25.40
N ILE A 221 2.53 2.87 25.97
CA ILE A 221 2.05 1.54 25.51
C ILE A 221 0.53 1.44 25.68
N ARG A 222 -0.03 1.87 26.81
CA ARG A 222 -1.48 1.92 27.03
C ARG A 222 -2.19 2.78 25.98
N TRP A 223 -1.60 3.93 25.63
CA TRP A 223 -2.11 4.76 24.55
C TRP A 223 -2.10 4.02 23.19
N LEU A 224 -1.04 3.29 22.88
CA LEU A 224 -0.94 2.50 21.64
C LEU A 224 -1.94 1.34 21.60
N MET A 225 -2.20 0.67 22.73
CA MET A 225 -3.25 -0.34 22.86
C MET A 225 -4.62 0.26 22.57
N ASN A 226 -4.94 1.41 23.19
CA ASN A 226 -6.19 2.11 22.94
C ASN A 226 -6.30 2.56 21.46
N LEU A 227 -5.20 3.07 20.89
CA LEU A 227 -5.16 3.43 19.46
C LEU A 227 -5.46 2.22 18.58
N SER A 228 -4.85 1.07 18.87
CA SER A 228 -5.06 -0.21 18.18
C SER A 228 -6.52 -0.65 18.25
N ASP A 229 -7.16 -0.59 19.43
CA ASP A 229 -8.59 -0.90 19.59
C ASP A 229 -9.49 -0.01 18.73
N GLN A 230 -9.24 1.30 18.71
CA GLN A 230 -10.02 2.24 17.90
C GLN A 230 -9.88 1.95 16.39
N TYR A 231 -8.67 1.64 15.92
CA TYR A 231 -8.46 1.26 14.52
C TYR A 231 -9.06 -0.11 14.18
N ARG A 232 -9.03 -1.07 15.12
CA ARG A 232 -9.65 -2.39 14.98
C ARG A 232 -11.17 -2.28 14.80
N ARG A 233 -11.86 -1.48 15.63
CA ARG A 233 -13.30 -1.20 15.50
C ARG A 233 -13.64 -0.67 14.11
N ARG A 234 -12.91 0.36 13.67
CA ARG A 234 -13.08 0.99 12.34
C ARG A 234 -12.81 0.01 11.19
N ARG A 235 -11.78 -0.83 11.31
CA ARG A 235 -11.48 -1.89 10.34
C ARG A 235 -12.64 -2.87 10.26
N ASN A 236 -13.20 -3.31 11.39
CA ASN A 236 -14.31 -4.25 11.43
C ASN A 236 -15.57 -3.67 10.76
N VAL A 237 -15.89 -2.40 11.01
CA VAL A 237 -17.00 -1.70 10.33
C VAL A 237 -16.78 -1.66 8.81
N LEU A 238 -15.57 -1.31 8.36
CA LEU A 238 -15.24 -1.28 6.94
C LEU A 238 -15.36 -2.67 6.29
N VAL A 239 -14.85 -3.72 6.96
CA VAL A 239 -14.94 -5.10 6.47
C VAL A 239 -16.39 -5.56 6.36
N ALA A 240 -17.21 -5.32 7.39
CA ALA A 240 -18.62 -5.66 7.38
C ALA A 240 -19.36 -4.95 6.23
N ALA A 241 -19.06 -3.67 6.01
CA ALA A 241 -19.61 -2.92 4.89
C ALA A 241 -19.16 -3.47 3.53
N CYS A 242 -17.89 -3.89 3.40
CA CYS A 242 -17.38 -4.51 2.17
C CYS A 242 -18.13 -5.81 1.84
N VAL A 243 -18.32 -6.68 2.83
CA VAL A 243 -19.08 -7.92 2.68
C VAL A 243 -20.53 -7.65 2.26
N LYS A 244 -21.14 -6.58 2.78
CA LYS A 244 -22.54 -6.23 2.52
C LYS A 244 -22.76 -5.56 1.16
N HIS A 245 -21.82 -4.73 0.71
CA HIS A 245 -22.07 -3.78 -0.39
C HIS A 245 -21.17 -3.95 -1.61
N LEU A 246 -20.02 -4.63 -1.50
CA LEU A 246 -19.18 -4.89 -2.67
C LEU A 246 -19.65 -6.14 -3.40
N PRO A 247 -19.60 -6.16 -4.74
CA PRO A 247 -19.89 -7.36 -5.53
C PRO A 247 -18.81 -8.42 -5.23
N SER A 248 -19.17 -9.42 -4.43
CA SER A 248 -18.25 -10.45 -3.90
C SER A 248 -17.68 -11.38 -4.97
N ASP A 249 -18.32 -11.42 -6.13
CA ASP A 249 -17.84 -12.12 -7.31
C ASP A 249 -16.74 -11.34 -8.05
N ALA A 250 -16.75 -10.00 -8.03
CA ALA A 250 -15.78 -9.18 -8.75
C ALA A 250 -14.66 -8.62 -7.85
N CYS A 251 -14.90 -8.46 -6.55
CA CYS A 251 -13.95 -7.83 -5.62
C CYS A 251 -13.27 -8.88 -4.72
N VAL A 252 -11.95 -8.81 -4.66
CA VAL A 252 -11.10 -9.62 -3.79
C VAL A 252 -10.37 -8.70 -2.82
N TRP A 253 -10.34 -9.05 -1.55
CA TRP A 253 -9.60 -8.32 -0.54
C TRP A 253 -9.05 -9.25 0.54
N ARG A 254 -8.05 -8.76 1.26
CA ARG A 254 -7.54 -9.39 2.48
C ARG A 254 -7.84 -8.48 3.66
N VAL A 255 -8.25 -9.08 4.77
CA VAL A 255 -8.49 -8.33 6.00
C VAL A 255 -7.13 -7.94 6.58
N PRO A 256 -6.80 -6.64 6.70
CA PRO A 256 -5.51 -6.21 7.21
C PRO A 256 -5.39 -6.55 8.70
N GLU A 257 -4.24 -7.08 9.09
CA GLU A 257 -3.90 -7.42 10.48
C GLU A 257 -3.23 -6.26 11.20
N LEU A 258 -2.52 -5.39 10.48
CA LEU A 258 -1.90 -4.19 11.03
C LEU A 258 -2.12 -2.98 10.12
N GLY A 259 -2.03 -1.78 10.71
CA GLY A 259 -2.06 -0.51 10.02
C GLY A 259 -3.45 0.06 9.75
N MET A 260 -3.59 0.78 8.64
CA MET A 260 -4.74 1.68 8.43
C MET A 260 -5.26 1.72 6.97
N PHE A 261 -4.87 0.73 6.16
CA PHE A 261 -5.24 0.64 4.76
C PHE A 261 -5.95 -0.67 4.45
N PHE A 262 -6.87 -0.60 3.50
CA PHE A 262 -7.65 -1.72 3.01
C PHE A 262 -7.52 -1.76 1.49
N TRP A 263 -7.11 -2.90 0.96
CA TRP A 263 -6.80 -3.08 -0.45
C TRP A 263 -7.83 -3.96 -1.12
N ILE A 264 -8.47 -3.41 -2.16
CA ILE A 264 -9.50 -4.08 -2.95
C ILE A 264 -8.94 -4.27 -4.36
N GLU A 265 -8.81 -5.52 -4.76
CA GLU A 265 -8.47 -5.94 -6.12
C GLU A 265 -9.75 -6.32 -6.86
N LEU A 266 -9.88 -5.90 -8.12
CA LEU A 266 -10.99 -6.26 -8.98
C LEU A 266 -10.54 -7.30 -10.01
N ASP A 267 -11.29 -8.40 -10.08
CA ASP A 267 -11.10 -9.43 -11.09
C ASP A 267 -11.67 -8.96 -12.44
N LEU A 268 -10.77 -8.51 -13.32
CA LEU A 268 -11.13 -8.05 -14.66
C LEU A 268 -11.69 -9.15 -15.57
N SER A 269 -11.56 -10.43 -15.22
CA SER A 269 -12.21 -11.51 -16.00
C SER A 269 -13.74 -11.41 -15.96
N LYS A 270 -14.29 -10.56 -15.09
CA LYS A 270 -15.74 -10.36 -14.93
C LYS A 270 -16.21 -8.96 -15.34
N LEU A 271 -15.30 -8.11 -15.82
CA LEU A 271 -15.60 -6.78 -16.36
C LEU A 271 -15.86 -6.86 -17.87
N GLY A 272 -17.04 -7.33 -18.29
CA GLY A 272 -17.57 -7.34 -19.67
C GLY A 272 -16.53 -7.54 -20.79
N SER A 273 -16.29 -6.54 -21.66
CA SER A 273 -15.37 -6.63 -22.82
C SER A 273 -13.92 -6.95 -22.48
N LEU A 274 -13.57 -6.85 -21.20
CA LEU A 274 -12.28 -7.24 -20.66
C LEU A 274 -12.26 -8.73 -20.30
N ALA A 275 -13.38 -9.38 -20.03
CA ALA A 275 -13.48 -10.80 -19.73
C ALA A 275 -12.94 -11.71 -20.85
N GLN A 276 -13.08 -11.28 -22.11
CA GLN A 276 -12.89 -12.13 -23.29
C GLN A 276 -11.46 -12.15 -23.84
N ALA A 277 -10.61 -11.20 -23.44
CA ALA A 277 -9.19 -11.20 -23.82
C ALA A 277 -8.37 -12.05 -22.83
N PRO A 278 -7.46 -12.94 -23.29
CA PRO A 278 -6.52 -13.62 -22.41
C PRO A 278 -5.77 -12.59 -21.54
N CYS A 279 -5.52 -12.88 -20.26
CA CYS A 279 -4.81 -11.97 -19.35
C CYS A 279 -3.44 -11.52 -19.92
N ALA A 280 -2.82 -12.36 -20.77
CA ALA A 280 -1.57 -12.09 -21.47
C ALA A 280 -1.67 -11.10 -22.65
N GLU A 281 -2.86 -10.86 -23.21
CA GLU A 281 -3.09 -9.95 -24.35
C GLU A 281 -3.66 -8.58 -23.92
N LYS A 282 -4.10 -8.44 -22.66
CA LYS A 282 -4.60 -7.16 -22.14
C LYS A 282 -3.46 -6.17 -21.95
N SER A 283 -3.52 -5.06 -22.67
CA SER A 283 -2.60 -3.95 -22.46
C SER A 283 -2.84 -3.31 -21.10
N TRP A 284 -1.78 -2.83 -20.44
CA TRP A 284 -1.87 -2.04 -19.21
C TRP A 284 -2.83 -0.85 -19.33
N LYS A 285 -3.02 -0.30 -20.54
CA LYS A 285 -3.98 0.76 -20.84
C LYS A 285 -5.41 0.35 -20.49
N THR A 286 -5.77 -0.89 -20.82
CA THR A 286 -7.09 -1.44 -20.56
C THR A 286 -7.41 -1.48 -19.06
N TYR A 287 -6.43 -1.88 -18.25
CA TYR A 287 -6.57 -1.85 -16.79
C TYR A 287 -6.68 -0.41 -16.27
N LEU A 288 -5.87 0.50 -16.82
CA LEU A 288 -5.86 1.90 -16.42
C LEU A 288 -7.17 2.61 -16.76
N ASP A 289 -7.73 2.37 -17.94
CA ASP A 289 -9.00 2.94 -18.39
C ASP A 289 -10.16 2.46 -17.50
N ALA A 290 -10.17 1.17 -17.14
CA ALA A 290 -11.15 0.61 -16.21
C ALA A 290 -11.03 1.20 -14.80
N GLU A 291 -9.80 1.33 -14.30
CA GLU A 291 -9.53 1.96 -13.00
C GLU A 291 -9.98 3.45 -12.99
N GLU A 292 -9.74 4.18 -14.07
CA GLU A 292 -10.15 5.58 -14.23
C GLU A 292 -11.67 5.74 -14.28
N ALA A 293 -12.36 4.88 -15.02
CA ALA A 293 -13.82 4.91 -15.10
C ALA A 293 -14.49 4.64 -13.75
N ILE A 294 -14.02 3.63 -13.02
CA ILE A 294 -14.54 3.31 -11.66
C ILE A 294 -14.21 4.45 -10.69
N PHE A 295 -13.00 5.02 -10.77
CA PHE A 295 -12.62 6.15 -9.93
C PHE A 295 -13.50 7.38 -10.17
N ALA A 296 -13.77 7.72 -11.44
CA ALA A 296 -14.64 8.83 -11.79
C ALA A 296 -16.08 8.60 -11.29
N GLN A 297 -16.62 7.39 -11.49
CA GLN A 297 -17.97 7.04 -11.02
C GLN A 297 -18.07 7.06 -9.49
N ALA A 298 -17.03 6.61 -8.79
CA ALA A 298 -16.95 6.68 -7.33
C ALA A 298 -17.00 8.14 -6.84
N GLN A 299 -16.29 9.04 -7.52
CA GLN A 299 -16.30 10.47 -7.21
C GLN A 299 -17.70 11.10 -7.43
N GLU A 300 -18.37 10.76 -8.53
CA GLU A 300 -19.76 11.18 -8.79
C GLU A 300 -20.73 10.67 -7.71
N ASN A 301 -20.53 9.44 -7.23
CA ASN A 301 -21.30 8.85 -6.13
C ASN A 301 -20.94 9.46 -4.76
N GLY A 302 -19.96 10.38 -4.72
CA GLY A 302 -19.56 11.10 -3.51
C GLY A 302 -18.72 10.26 -2.55
N VAL A 303 -17.83 9.41 -3.07
CA VAL A 303 -16.80 8.70 -2.30
C VAL A 303 -15.43 8.86 -2.96
N LEU A 304 -14.40 9.07 -2.15
CA LEU A 304 -13.02 9.16 -2.62
C LEU A 304 -12.22 7.93 -2.19
N VAL A 305 -11.58 7.29 -3.16
CA VAL A 305 -10.64 6.18 -2.98
C VAL A 305 -9.31 6.53 -3.66
N SER A 306 -8.23 5.82 -3.34
CA SER A 306 -6.97 5.99 -4.07
C SER A 306 -6.82 4.91 -5.14
N ARG A 307 -6.53 5.31 -6.38
CA ARG A 307 -6.20 4.39 -7.48
C ARG A 307 -4.91 3.62 -7.17
N GLY A 308 -4.89 2.33 -7.48
CA GLY A 308 -3.73 1.46 -7.32
C GLY A 308 -2.55 1.90 -8.18
N SER A 309 -2.81 2.35 -9.41
CA SER A 309 -1.79 2.84 -10.34
C SER A 309 -0.94 4.00 -9.80
N TRP A 310 -1.47 4.80 -8.86
CA TRP A 310 -0.74 5.90 -8.22
C TRP A 310 0.41 5.44 -7.33
N PHE A 311 0.39 4.17 -6.91
CA PHE A 311 1.41 3.57 -6.07
C PHE A 311 2.44 2.77 -6.86
N MET A 312 2.33 2.73 -8.19
CA MET A 312 3.27 1.97 -9.03
C MET A 312 4.44 2.83 -9.49
N ASN A 313 5.63 2.20 -9.55
CA ASN A 313 6.78 2.82 -10.20
C ASN A 313 6.57 2.94 -11.72
N ASN A 314 6.04 1.89 -12.35
CA ASN A 314 5.82 1.83 -13.79
C ASN A 314 4.39 1.33 -14.08
N VAL A 315 3.51 2.23 -14.53
CA VAL A 315 2.12 1.88 -14.86
C VAL A 315 2.01 0.85 -15.99
N GLN A 316 3.05 0.68 -16.82
CA GLN A 316 3.05 -0.32 -17.88
C GLN A 316 3.09 -1.77 -17.35
N GLU A 317 3.41 -1.93 -16.07
CA GLU A 317 3.38 -3.21 -15.34
C GLU A 317 2.03 -3.47 -14.66
N LEU A 318 1.04 -2.58 -14.81
CA LEU A 318 -0.31 -2.78 -14.26
C LEU A 318 -0.98 -4.01 -14.88
N ARG A 319 -1.36 -4.97 -14.03
CA ARG A 319 -2.04 -6.23 -14.41
C ARG A 319 -3.33 -6.52 -13.65
N ALA A 320 -3.73 -5.61 -12.76
CA ALA A 320 -4.95 -5.71 -11.97
C ALA A 320 -5.46 -4.30 -11.66
N VAL A 321 -6.79 -4.15 -11.54
CA VAL A 321 -7.40 -2.89 -11.09
C VAL A 321 -7.50 -2.96 -9.58
N ASN A 322 -6.93 -1.97 -8.90
CA ASN A 322 -6.88 -1.98 -7.45
C ASN A 322 -7.26 -0.62 -6.88
N PHE A 323 -7.85 -0.63 -5.68
CA PHE A 323 -8.15 0.57 -4.93
C PHE A 323 -7.73 0.43 -3.48
N ARG A 324 -7.10 1.49 -2.97
CA ARG A 324 -6.82 1.64 -1.55
C ARG A 324 -7.89 2.49 -0.89
N MET A 325 -8.53 1.92 0.13
CA MET A 325 -9.35 2.64 1.10
C MET A 325 -8.57 2.83 2.40
N THR A 326 -8.93 3.83 3.19
CA THR A 326 -8.41 4.02 4.55
C THR A 326 -9.55 4.16 5.53
N PHE A 327 -9.44 3.50 6.68
CA PHE A 327 -10.41 3.59 7.78
C PHE A 327 -10.01 4.62 8.86
N ALA A 328 -8.99 5.43 8.59
CA ALA A 328 -8.49 6.46 9.51
C ALA A 328 -9.16 7.83 9.36
N ALA A 329 -9.54 8.20 8.13
CA ALA A 329 -9.84 9.60 7.80
C ALA A 329 -11.30 9.99 8.05
N ALA A 330 -12.23 9.09 7.76
CA ALA A 330 -13.67 9.34 7.89
C ALA A 330 -14.17 9.07 9.32
N GLN A 331 -15.33 9.60 9.67
CA GLN A 331 -16.06 9.16 10.86
C GLN A 331 -16.59 7.75 10.66
N GLU A 332 -16.73 6.98 11.74
CA GLU A 332 -17.15 5.57 11.69
C GLU A 332 -18.50 5.38 10.98
N ASP A 333 -19.50 6.18 11.33
CA ASP A 333 -20.84 6.17 10.72
C ASP A 333 -20.85 6.47 9.20
N SER A 334 -19.75 7.04 8.68
CA SER A 334 -19.59 7.34 7.26
C SER A 334 -18.89 6.22 6.49
N LEU A 335 -18.24 5.26 7.16
CA LEU A 335 -17.49 4.18 6.51
C LEU A 335 -18.41 3.27 5.71
N GLU A 336 -19.52 2.82 6.30
CA GLU A 336 -20.49 1.97 5.60
C GLU A 336 -21.05 2.66 4.36
N ARG A 337 -21.47 3.91 4.49
CA ARG A 337 -21.99 4.71 3.38
C ARG A 337 -20.96 4.94 2.28
N ALA A 338 -19.68 5.10 2.63
CA ALA A 338 -18.60 5.22 1.66
C ALA A 338 -18.43 3.93 0.86
N VAL A 339 -18.43 2.78 1.53
CA VAL A 339 -18.33 1.47 0.86
C VAL A 339 -19.57 1.19 0.02
N GLU A 340 -20.77 1.53 0.49
CA GLU A 340 -22.01 1.44 -0.30
C GLU A 340 -21.91 2.23 -1.61
N ARG A 341 -21.48 3.49 -1.54
CA ARG A 341 -21.29 4.36 -2.72
C ARG A 341 -20.24 3.82 -3.68
N PHE A 342 -19.18 3.22 -3.14
CA PHE A 342 -18.11 2.62 -3.93
C PHE A 342 -18.58 1.33 -4.61
N GLY A 343 -19.27 0.44 -3.89
CA GLY A 343 -19.88 -0.76 -4.46
C GLY A 343 -20.86 -0.43 -5.59
N ARG A 344 -21.71 0.59 -5.41
CA ARG A 344 -22.59 1.10 -6.49
C ARG A 344 -21.81 1.57 -7.72
N ALA A 345 -20.67 2.24 -7.54
CA ALA A 345 -19.84 2.70 -8.66
C ALA A 345 -19.26 1.51 -9.45
N ILE A 346 -18.84 0.45 -8.76
CA ILE A 346 -18.37 -0.78 -9.40
C ILE A 346 -19.51 -1.45 -10.17
N CYS A 347 -20.67 -1.65 -9.55
CA CYS A 347 -21.83 -2.29 -10.21
C CYS A 347 -22.29 -1.51 -11.44
N GLN A 348 -22.38 -0.18 -11.35
CA GLN A 348 -22.73 0.67 -12.50
C GLN A 348 -21.75 0.50 -13.67
N GLN A 349 -20.47 0.30 -13.38
CA GLN A 349 -19.47 0.11 -14.43
C GLN A 349 -19.48 -1.32 -15.00
N LEU A 350 -19.78 -2.32 -14.18
CA LEU A 350 -20.03 -3.68 -14.65
C LEU A 350 -21.23 -3.70 -15.62
N GLU A 351 -22.36 -3.11 -15.23
CA GLU A 351 -23.60 -3.03 -16.03
C GLU A 351 -23.41 -2.27 -17.36
N LYS A 352 -22.72 -1.12 -17.35
CA LYS A 352 -22.41 -0.35 -18.57
C LYS A 352 -21.61 -1.17 -19.59
N THR A 353 -20.74 -2.05 -19.10
CA THR A 353 -19.89 -2.88 -19.95
C THR A 353 -20.72 -4.00 -20.60
N GLU A 354 -21.58 -4.68 -19.83
CA GLU A 354 -22.49 -5.72 -20.34
C GLU A 354 -23.46 -5.17 -21.41
N GLN A 355 -24.03 -3.98 -21.19
CA GLN A 355 -24.93 -3.33 -22.15
C GLN A 355 -24.20 -2.95 -23.46
N SER A 356 -22.95 -2.51 -23.36
CA SER A 356 -22.13 -2.18 -24.53
C SER A 356 -21.82 -3.42 -25.37
N GLU A 357 -21.52 -4.56 -24.73
CA GLU A 357 -21.28 -5.84 -25.41
C GLU A 357 -22.54 -6.42 -26.07
N ALA A 358 -23.69 -6.34 -25.40
CA ALA A 358 -24.96 -6.75 -25.98
C ALA A 358 -25.30 -5.94 -27.23
N THR A 359 -25.10 -4.61 -27.16
CA THR A 359 -25.31 -3.71 -28.30
C THR A 359 -24.35 -4.00 -29.46
N LEU A 360 -23.07 -4.25 -29.18
CA LEU A 360 -22.09 -4.64 -30.20
C LEU A 360 -22.43 -5.97 -30.87
N SER A 361 -22.89 -6.96 -30.08
CA SER A 361 -23.30 -8.28 -30.59
C SER A 361 -24.51 -8.16 -31.50
N GLU A 362 -25.52 -7.37 -31.13
CA GLU A 362 -26.69 -7.10 -31.97
C GLU A 362 -26.32 -6.37 -33.28
N VAL A 363 -25.39 -5.41 -33.24
CA VAL A 363 -24.93 -4.71 -34.46
C VAL A 363 -24.17 -5.65 -35.40
N VAL A 364 -23.32 -6.54 -34.86
CA VAL A 364 -22.60 -7.54 -35.65
C VAL A 364 -23.58 -8.56 -36.25
N GLU A 365 -24.56 -9.03 -35.47
CA GLU A 365 -25.57 -9.98 -35.94
C GLU A 365 -26.49 -9.36 -37.00
N ASN A 366 -26.88 -8.09 -36.84
CA ASN A 366 -27.67 -7.36 -37.83
C ASN A 366 -26.86 -7.04 -39.11
N SER A 367 -25.55 -6.77 -38.98
CA SER A 367 -24.65 -6.61 -40.13
C SER A 367 -24.47 -7.94 -40.89
N ALA A 368 -24.36 -9.07 -40.18
CA ALA A 368 -24.29 -10.40 -40.78
C ALA A 368 -25.61 -10.79 -41.49
N LYS A 369 -26.77 -10.48 -40.90
CA LYS A 369 -28.09 -10.67 -41.53
C LYS A 369 -28.26 -9.79 -42.76
N SER A 370 -27.81 -8.54 -42.72
CA SER A 370 -27.84 -7.62 -43.88
C SER A 370 -26.94 -8.09 -45.03
N LYS A 371 -25.73 -8.59 -44.74
CA LYS A 371 -24.84 -9.17 -45.77
C LYS A 371 -25.41 -10.45 -46.40
N THR A 372 -26.09 -11.28 -45.62
CA THR A 372 -26.77 -12.49 -46.13
C THR A 372 -27.99 -12.12 -46.98
N GLY A 373 -28.73 -11.06 -46.62
CA GLY A 373 -29.84 -10.51 -47.41
C GLY A 373 -29.39 -9.97 -48.78
N ILE A 374 -28.31 -9.17 -48.79
CA ILE A 374 -27.71 -8.64 -50.03
C ILE A 374 -27.20 -9.77 -50.94
N LEU A 375 -26.57 -10.82 -50.38
CA LEU A 375 -26.14 -11.99 -51.16
C LEU A 375 -27.32 -12.82 -51.72
N THR A 376 -28.51 -12.73 -51.12
CA THR A 376 -29.71 -13.42 -51.58
C THR A 376 -30.43 -12.63 -52.68
N GLU A 377 -30.47 -11.30 -52.59
CA GLU A 377 -30.97 -10.41 -53.67
C GLU A 377 -30.07 -10.44 -54.90
N ILE A 378 -28.74 -10.41 -54.75
CA ILE A 378 -27.79 -10.53 -55.88
C ILE A 378 -27.93 -11.88 -56.59
N ARG A 379 -28.30 -12.96 -55.87
CA ARG A 379 -28.56 -14.28 -56.48
C ARG A 379 -29.89 -14.38 -57.24
N LEU A 380 -30.86 -13.53 -56.91
CA LEU A 380 -32.16 -13.46 -57.60
C LEU A 380 -32.10 -12.57 -58.85
N GLU A 381 -31.26 -11.53 -58.87
CA GLU A 381 -31.07 -10.67 -60.06
C GLU A 381 -30.18 -11.28 -61.15
N LEU A 382 -29.38 -12.30 -60.84
CA LEU A 382 -28.49 -13.00 -61.80
C LEU A 382 -29.12 -14.25 -62.46
N ASN A 383 -30.43 -14.49 -62.29
CA ASN A 383 -31.16 -15.61 -62.87
C ASN A 383 -32.25 -15.16 -63.87
N VAL A 384 -31.91 -14.19 -64.73
CA VAL A 384 -32.67 -13.84 -65.96
C VAL A 384 -31.93 -14.33 -67.19
#